data_AF-A0A7V8YQB2-F1
#
_entry.id   AF-A0A7V8YQB2-F1
#
_cell.length_a   1.000
_cell.length_b   1.000
_cell.length_c   1.000
_cell.angle_alpha   90.00
_cell.angle_beta   90.00
_cell.angle_gamma   90.00
#
_symmetry.space_group_name_H-M   'P 1'
#
loop_
_entity.id
_entity.type
_entity.pdbx_description
1 polymer ?
#
loop_
_entity_poly.entity_id
_entity_poly.type
_entity_poly.pdbx_seq_one_letter_code
_entity_poly.pdbx_strand_id
1 'polypeptide(L)'
;MNRQTKRLMQRQGGDRPRPPEQRRQQAAPQQKQRVGLRAYLSEVRSELRKVAWPTRREVVNSTIIVLIAVIVMTSLIFGFDYGSAKLVLFLFE
;
A
#
# COMPACT_ATOMS: atom_id res chain seq x y z
N MET A 1 21.76 71.29 25.05
CA MET A 1 21.21 70.51 26.19
C MET A 1 21.43 69.01 25.93
N ASN A 2 21.97 68.29 26.91
CA ASN A 2 22.95 67.21 26.75
C ASN A 2 22.43 65.83 26.28
N ARG A 3 23.21 65.19 25.40
CA ARG A 3 23.05 63.78 24.94
C ARG A 3 23.29 62.73 26.05
N GLN A 4 23.82 63.16 27.19
CA GLN A 4 24.12 62.33 28.37
C GLN A 4 22.85 61.93 29.14
N THR A 5 21.85 62.83 29.24
CA THR A 5 20.59 62.58 29.96
C THR A 5 19.73 61.52 29.27
N LYS A 6 19.80 61.43 27.94
CA LYS A 6 19.07 60.42 27.14
C LYS A 6 19.59 59.00 27.35
N ARG A 7 20.87 58.85 27.69
CA ARG A 7 21.51 57.54 27.93
C ARG A 7 21.25 57.00 29.34
N LEU A 8 21.07 57.89 30.32
CA LEU A 8 20.70 57.53 31.69
C LEU A 8 19.25 57.04 31.77
N MET A 9 18.32 57.64 31.01
CA MET A 9 16.94 57.17 30.91
C MET A 9 16.82 55.79 30.23
N GLN A 10 17.70 55.48 29.26
CA GLN A 10 17.69 54.21 28.53
C GLN A 10 18.25 53.04 29.36
N ARG A 11 19.12 53.32 30.34
CA ARG A 11 19.58 52.32 31.32
C ARG A 11 18.56 52.03 32.42
N GLN A 12 17.54 52.87 32.57
CA GLN A 12 16.43 52.69 33.50
C GLN A 12 15.26 51.91 32.87
N GLY A 13 15.52 51.21 31.76
CA GLY A 13 14.60 50.27 31.12
C GLY A 13 14.41 49.01 31.95
N GLY A 14 13.68 49.16 33.05
CA GLY A 14 12.92 48.06 33.64
C GLY A 14 11.80 47.63 32.71
N ASP A 15 11.45 46.35 32.84
CA ASP A 15 10.20 45.73 32.42
C ASP A 15 9.95 45.41 30.93
N ARG A 16 10.12 44.10 30.71
CA ARG A 16 9.32 43.18 29.89
C ARG A 16 9.52 43.21 28.37
N PRO A 17 10.10 42.15 27.79
CA PRO A 17 9.93 41.91 26.37
C PRO A 17 8.47 41.57 26.08
N ARG A 18 7.81 42.39 25.26
CA ARG A 18 6.50 42.05 24.66
C ARG A 18 6.71 40.81 23.77
N PRO A 19 5.88 39.75 23.88
CA PRO A 19 5.94 38.66 22.93
C PRO A 19 5.65 39.23 21.53
N PRO A 20 6.42 38.88 20.49
CA PRO A 20 6.13 39.33 19.15
C PRO A 20 4.85 38.67 18.62
N GLU A 21 3.71 39.33 18.82
CA GLU A 21 2.52 39.21 17.97
C GLU A 21 2.84 39.78 16.58
N GLN A 22 3.66 39.08 15.79
CA GLN A 22 3.77 39.30 14.33
C GLN A 22 4.70 38.28 13.68
N ARG A 23 4.26 37.02 13.71
CA ARG A 23 4.19 36.26 12.46
C ARG A 23 2.89 35.50 12.54
N ARG A 24 1.85 36.04 11.89
CA ARG A 24 1.03 35.19 11.04
C ARG A 24 2.05 34.41 10.21
N GLN A 25 2.40 33.23 10.68
CA GLN A 25 3.17 32.28 9.90
C GLN A 25 2.22 31.97 8.76
N GLN A 26 2.45 32.74 7.70
CA GLN A 26 2.21 32.45 6.32
C GLN A 26 1.74 31.01 6.20
N ALA A 27 0.47 30.85 5.81
CA ALA A 27 -0.03 29.57 5.34
C ALA A 27 1.02 29.04 4.36
N ALA A 28 1.77 28.02 4.79
CA ALA A 28 2.84 27.45 4.00
C ALA A 28 2.20 27.03 2.67
N PRO A 29 2.87 27.25 1.52
CA PRO A 29 2.36 26.75 0.26
C PRO A 29 2.16 25.26 0.47
N GLN A 30 0.92 24.78 0.30
CA GLN A 30 0.56 23.39 0.43
C GLN A 30 1.30 22.67 -0.70
N GLN A 31 2.55 22.30 -0.42
CA GLN A 31 3.45 21.69 -1.38
C GLN A 31 2.81 20.35 -1.67
N LYS A 32 2.07 20.31 -2.79
CA LYS A 32 1.30 19.18 -3.26
C LYS A 32 2.22 17.96 -3.15
N GLN A 33 1.99 17.19 -2.09
CA GLN A 33 2.92 16.18 -1.63
C GLN A 33 2.80 15.06 -2.66
N ARG A 34 3.59 15.16 -3.73
CA ARG A 34 3.75 14.08 -4.68
C ARG A 34 4.36 12.97 -3.84
N VAL A 35 3.55 11.94 -3.57
CA VAL A 35 4.00 10.72 -2.90
C VAL A 35 5.25 10.25 -3.61
N GLY A 36 6.41 10.42 -2.96
CA GLY A 36 7.67 9.95 -3.52
C GLY A 36 7.61 8.42 -3.63
N LEU A 37 8.30 7.85 -4.62
CA LEU A 37 8.39 6.39 -4.80
C LEU A 37 8.76 5.65 -3.49
N ARG A 38 9.59 6.27 -2.63
CA ARG A 38 9.93 5.74 -1.31
C ARG A 38 8.73 5.65 -0.36
N ALA A 39 7.85 6.65 -0.35
CA ALA A 39 6.62 6.64 0.44
C ALA A 39 5.64 5.58 -0.08
N TYR A 40 5.47 5.48 -1.40
CA TYR A 40 4.62 4.46 -2.03
C TYR A 40 5.07 3.02 -1.70
N LEU A 41 6.37 2.72 -1.79
CA LEU A 41 6.89 1.39 -1.41
C LEU A 41 6.69 1.08 0.07
N SER A 42 6.77 2.10 0.93
CA SER A 42 6.50 1.93 2.37
C SER A 42 5.02 1.64 2.66
N GLU A 43 4.11 2.28 1.93
CA GLU A 43 2.67 2.00 1.96
C GLU A 43 2.37 0.58 1.45
N VAL A 44 2.93 0.18 0.30
CA VAL A 44 2.76 -1.19 -0.24
C VAL A 44 3.24 -2.24 0.74
N ARG A 45 4.38 -2.04 1.40
CA ARG A 45 4.86 -2.97 2.45
C ARG A 45 3.93 -3.02 3.65
N SER A 46 3.32 -1.89 4.04
CA SER A 46 2.34 -1.86 5.12
C SER A 46 1.06 -2.63 4.75
N GLU A 47 0.64 -2.56 3.49
CA GLU A 47 -0.54 -3.25 2.97
C GLU A 47 -0.29 -4.75 2.79
N LEU A 48 0.89 -5.13 2.28
CA LEU A 48 1.32 -6.53 2.15
C LEU A 48 1.39 -7.26 3.51
N ARG A 49 1.60 -6.54 4.62
CA ARG A 49 1.53 -7.13 5.98
C ARG A 49 0.10 -7.47 6.39
N LYS A 50 -0.92 -6.89 5.75
CA LYS A 50 -2.33 -7.24 5.98
C LYS A 50 -2.75 -8.49 5.20
N VAL A 51 -1.95 -8.94 4.24
CA VAL A 51 -2.21 -10.16 3.50
C VAL A 51 -1.99 -11.35 4.42
N ALA A 52 -3.06 -12.05 4.74
CA ALA A 52 -3.00 -13.34 5.43
C ALA A 52 -2.48 -14.38 4.42
N TRP A 53 -1.18 -14.64 4.46
CA TRP A 53 -0.58 -15.68 3.63
C TRP A 53 -1.06 -17.05 4.12
N PRO A 54 -1.56 -17.90 3.21
CA PRO A 54 -2.16 -19.16 3.57
C PRO A 54 -1.12 -20.08 4.22
N THR A 55 -1.58 -20.94 5.13
CA THR A 55 -0.70 -21.94 5.74
C THR A 55 -0.29 -22.99 4.70
N ARG A 56 0.86 -23.66 4.90
CA ARG A 56 1.32 -24.73 3.99
C ARG A 56 0.24 -25.81 3.78
N ARG A 57 -0.55 -26.08 4.82
CA ARG A 57 -1.66 -27.04 4.77
C ARG A 57 -2.79 -26.58 3.84
N GLU A 58 -3.17 -25.31 3.90
CA GLU A 58 -4.20 -24.76 2.99
C GLU A 58 -3.76 -24.86 1.54
N VAL A 59 -2.51 -24.46 1.25
CA VAL A 59 -1.96 -24.52 -0.12
C VAL A 59 -1.98 -25.95 -0.65
N VAL A 60 -1.54 -26.92 0.17
CA VAL A 60 -1.55 -28.34 -0.21
C VAL A 60 -2.98 -28.83 -0.43
N ASN A 61 -3.91 -28.54 0.47
CA ASN A 61 -5.30 -28.96 0.35
C ASN A 61 -5.97 -28.39 -0.91
N SER A 62 -5.80 -27.09 -1.16
CA SER A 62 -6.33 -26.44 -2.37
C SER A 62 -5.73 -27.04 -3.63
N THR A 63 -4.44 -27.38 -3.63
CA THR A 63 -3.77 -28.03 -4.76
C THR A 63 -4.31 -29.44 -4.99
N ILE A 64 -4.52 -30.23 -3.93
CA ILE A 64 -5.08 -31.58 -4.01
C ILE A 64 -6.49 -31.56 -4.64
N ILE A 65 -7.35 -30.63 -4.20
CA ILE A 65 -8.70 -30.49 -4.75
C ILE A 65 -8.65 -30.21 -6.25
N VAL A 66 -7.78 -29.29 -6.67
CA VAL A 66 -7.58 -28.98 -8.10
C VAL A 66 -7.05 -30.19 -8.86
N LEU A 67 -6.09 -30.93 -8.29
CA LEU A 67 -5.53 -32.13 -8.92
C LEU A 67 -6.61 -33.19 -9.18
N ILE A 68 -7.48 -33.43 -8.20
CA ILE A 68 -8.61 -34.35 -8.32
C ILE A 68 -9.56 -33.88 -9.43
N ALA A 69 -9.91 -32.59 -9.44
CA ALA A 69 -10.80 -32.04 -10.47
C ALA A 69 -10.22 -32.20 -11.89
N VAL A 70 -8.92 -31.96 -12.06
CA VAL A 70 -8.22 -32.15 -13.34
C VAL A 70 -8.24 -33.61 -13.77
N ILE A 71 -7.94 -34.55 -12.87
CA ILE A 71 -7.96 -36.00 -13.18
C ILE A 71 -9.36 -36.44 -13.61
N VAL A 72 -10.40 -36.01 -12.90
CA VAL A 72 -11.79 -36.35 -13.24
C VAL A 72 -12.16 -35.81 -14.61
N MET A 73 -11.92 -34.51 -14.87
CA MET A 73 -12.21 -33.90 -16.16
C MET A 73 -11.44 -34.60 -17.30
N THR A 74 -10.16 -34.89 -17.09
CA THR A 74 -9.31 -35.56 -18.09
C THR A 74 -9.83 -36.96 -18.38
N SER A 75 -10.23 -37.72 -17.36
CA SER A 75 -10.78 -39.07 -17.52
C SER A 75 -12.12 -39.06 -18.26
N LEU A 76 -12.97 -38.07 -18.00
CA LEU A 76 -14.25 -37.90 -18.70
C LEU A 76 -14.04 -37.59 -20.19
N ILE A 77 -13.16 -36.63 -20.50
CA ILE A 77 -12.82 -36.29 -21.90
C ILE A 77 -12.24 -37.51 -22.60
N PHE A 78 -11.26 -38.18 -21.97
CA PHE A 78 -10.65 -39.39 -22.53
C PHE A 78 -11.68 -40.49 -22.78
N GLY A 79 -12.60 -40.73 -21.85
CA GLY A 79 -13.67 -41.71 -22.00
C GLY A 79 -14.62 -41.35 -23.14
N PHE A 80 -14.96 -40.07 -23.29
CA PHE A 80 -15.80 -39.58 -24.37
C PHE A 80 -15.10 -39.69 -25.74
N ASP A 81 -13.83 -39.32 -25.84
CA ASP A 81 -13.03 -39.43 -27.06
C ASP A 81 -12.85 -40.90 -27.46
N TYR A 82 -12.57 -41.78 -26.50
CA TYR A 82 -12.46 -43.21 -26.76
C TYR A 82 -13.80 -43.83 -27.19
N GLY A 83 -14.90 -43.45 -26.52
CA GLY A 83 -16.24 -43.92 -26.84
C GLY A 83 -16.69 -43.45 -28.22
N SER A 84 -16.47 -42.18 -28.54
CA SER A 84 -16.80 -41.63 -29.86
C SER A 84 -15.96 -42.26 -30.97
N ALA A 85 -14.65 -42.46 -30.77
CA ALA A 85 -13.79 -43.15 -31.74
C ALA A 85 -14.28 -44.58 -32.03
N LYS A 86 -14.64 -45.34 -30.99
CA LYS A 86 -15.22 -46.68 -31.13
C LYS A 86 -16.57 -46.67 -31.84
N LEU A 87 -17.43 -45.70 -31.54
CA LEU A 87 -18.75 -45.57 -32.16
C LEU A 87 -18.64 -45.26 -33.65
N VAL A 88 -17.74 -44.34 -34.03
CA VAL A 88 -17.50 -44.01 -35.44
C VAL A 88 -16.96 -45.23 -36.19
N LEU A 89 -15.96 -45.94 -35.65
CA LEU A 89 -15.45 -47.16 -36.27
C LEU A 89 -16.55 -48.20 -36.51
N PHE A 90 -17.44 -48.41 -35.53
CA PHE A 90 -18.57 -49.32 -35.68
C PHE A 90 -19.60 -48.86 -36.72
N LEU A 91 -19.73 -47.55 -36.95
CA LEU A 91 -20.72 -46.99 -37.87
C LEU A 91 -20.24 -46.99 -39.34
N PHE A 92 -18.94 -47.01 -39.55
CA PHE A 92 -18.29 -47.02 -40.88
C PHE A 92 -17.93 -48.42 -41.39
N GLU A 93 -18.18 -49.46 -40.60
CA GLU A 93 -17.96 -50.87 -40.92
C GLU A 93 -19.31 -51.59 -41.06
#